data_AF-A0A1U7D346-F1
#
_entry.id   AF-A0A1U7D346-F1
#
_cell.length_a   1.000
_cell.length_b   1.000
_cell.length_c   1.000
_cell.angle_alpha   90.00
_cell.angle_beta   90.00
_cell.angle_gamma   90.00
#
_symmetry.space_group_name_H-M   'P 1'
#
loop_
_entity.id
_entity.type
_entity.pdbx_description
1 polymer ?
#
loop_
_entity_poly.entity_id
_entity_poly.type
_entity_poly.pdbx_seq_one_letter_code
_entity_poly.pdbx_strand_id
1 'polypeptide(L)'
;MQRKVERLSIGLMWPEALPESPPEDAKAEAVEELAETLALRRVDLEEARDRVRAFAESHGHDTDLMGAVFAEVFDTLASRRTRIIDGIGDFSLGQIALSEKIDAGRAEMDAQMAKDDPDFDRVDALEEQVDWDQRIFSDRQQTITYLCETPTLLEKRLYAISQMLQEAGQGGG
;
A
#
# COMPACT_ATOMS: atom_id res chain seq x y z
N MET A 1 -7.54 17.48 1.55
CA MET A 1 -7.02 16.37 0.72
C MET A 1 -5.54 16.16 1.06
N GLN A 2 -5.14 14.92 1.34
CA GLN A 2 -3.74 14.54 1.61
C GLN A 2 -2.97 14.50 0.28
N ARG A 3 -1.72 14.98 0.25
CA ARG A 3 -0.86 14.90 -0.94
C ARG A 3 -0.42 13.46 -1.18
N LYS A 4 -0.36 13.02 -2.45
CA LYS A 4 0.22 11.72 -2.84
C LYS A 4 1.71 11.73 -2.49
N VAL A 5 2.14 10.84 -1.59
CA VAL A 5 3.55 10.60 -1.28
C VAL A 5 3.92 9.23 -1.83
N GLU A 6 4.61 9.23 -2.97
CA GLU A 6 4.85 8.02 -3.77
C GLU A 6 5.86 7.06 -3.13
N ARG A 7 6.87 7.60 -2.45
CA ARG A 7 7.95 6.81 -1.85
C ARG A 7 8.20 7.21 -0.42
N LEU A 8 8.42 6.20 0.42
CA LEU A 8 8.92 6.39 1.77
C LEU A 8 10.43 6.63 1.71
N SER A 9 10.95 7.38 2.68
CA SER A 9 12.39 7.55 2.87
C SER A 9 12.83 6.73 4.07
N ILE A 10 13.77 5.82 3.85
CA ILE A 10 14.31 4.96 4.90
C ILE A 10 15.03 5.78 5.99
N GLY A 11 15.74 6.85 5.60
CA GLY A 11 16.45 7.74 6.54
C GLY A 11 15.53 8.63 7.40
N LEU A 12 14.22 8.63 7.15
CA LEU A 12 13.24 9.23 8.07
C LEU A 12 12.78 8.25 9.15
N MET A 13 13.05 6.95 8.97
CA MET A 13 12.61 5.88 9.85
C MET A 13 13.77 5.22 10.60
N TRP A 14 14.98 5.29 10.06
CA TRP A 14 16.22 4.80 10.69
C TRP A 14 17.21 5.96 10.84
N PRO A 15 17.65 6.31 12.07
CA PRO A 15 18.45 7.51 12.32
C PRO A 15 19.94 7.34 11.98
N GLU A 16 20.46 6.11 12.03
CA GLU A 16 21.87 5.81 11.74
C GLU A 16 22.11 5.53 10.25
N ALA A 17 23.36 5.53 9.81
CA ALA A 17 23.69 5.04 8.48
C ALA A 17 23.44 3.52 8.44
N LEU A 18 22.76 3.04 7.41
CA LEU A 18 22.61 1.61 7.18
C LEU A 18 23.92 1.01 6.65
N PRO A 19 24.19 -0.27 6.91
CA PRO A 19 25.40 -0.91 6.40
C PRO A 19 25.43 -0.87 4.87
N GLU A 20 26.59 -0.51 4.30
CA GLU A 20 26.79 -0.46 2.85
C GLU A 20 27.00 -1.84 2.22
N SER A 21 27.26 -2.86 3.04
CA SER A 21 27.54 -4.23 2.60
C SER A 21 26.67 -5.23 3.36
N PRO A 22 26.22 -6.30 2.70
CA PRO A 22 25.49 -7.37 3.37
C PRO A 22 26.37 -8.01 4.44
N PRO A 23 25.76 -8.55 5.51
CA PRO A 23 26.50 -9.27 6.53
C PRO A 23 27.13 -10.56 5.95
N GLU A 24 28.02 -11.18 6.71
CA GLU A 24 28.61 -12.48 6.35
C GLU A 24 27.53 -13.51 5.98
N ASP A 25 27.82 -14.42 5.04
CA ASP A 25 26.83 -15.31 4.41
C ASP A 25 25.88 -16.02 5.41
N ALA A 26 26.40 -16.50 6.54
CA ALA A 26 25.59 -17.18 7.56
C ALA A 26 24.59 -16.25 8.29
N LYS A 27 24.90 -14.95 8.39
CA LYS A 27 24.00 -13.93 8.95
C LYS A 27 23.05 -13.36 7.89
N ALA A 28 23.43 -13.39 6.61
CA ALA A 28 22.59 -12.91 5.52
C ALA A 28 21.28 -13.71 5.43
N GLU A 29 21.34 -15.05 5.49
CA GLU A 29 20.16 -15.91 5.48
C GLU A 29 19.23 -15.63 6.69
N ALA A 30 19.82 -15.47 7.89
CA ALA A 30 19.05 -15.17 9.10
C ALA A 30 18.40 -13.77 9.06
N VAL A 31 19.07 -12.78 8.44
CA VAL A 31 18.53 -11.44 8.19
C VAL A 31 17.32 -11.52 7.26
N GLU A 32 17.46 -12.24 6.15
CA GLU A 32 16.39 -12.45 5.17
C GLU A 32 15.17 -13.13 5.83
N GLU A 33 15.37 -14.23 6.55
CA GLU A 33 14.29 -14.98 7.21
C GLU A 33 13.53 -14.12 8.22
N LEU A 34 14.25 -13.34 9.04
CA LEU A 34 13.62 -12.43 9.98
C LEU A 34 12.86 -11.33 9.25
N ALA A 35 13.45 -10.71 8.23
CA ALA A 35 12.83 -9.64 7.47
C ALA A 35 11.54 -10.10 6.78
N GLU A 36 11.57 -11.27 6.14
CA GLU A 36 10.39 -11.89 5.54
C GLU A 36 9.28 -12.09 6.58
N THR A 37 9.64 -12.63 7.75
CA THR A 37 8.71 -12.87 8.86
C THR A 37 8.08 -11.57 9.35
N LEU A 38 8.88 -10.52 9.56
CA LEU A 38 8.41 -9.21 10.03
C LEU A 38 7.51 -8.50 9.00
N ALA A 39 7.71 -8.77 7.71
CA ALA A 39 6.88 -8.25 6.62
C ALA A 39 5.51 -8.96 6.47
N LEU A 40 5.29 -10.08 7.16
CA LEU A 40 4.01 -10.79 7.15
C LEU A 40 2.96 -10.05 7.98
N ARG A 41 1.81 -9.77 7.38
CA ARG A 41 0.68 -9.10 8.07
C ARG A 41 0.14 -9.90 9.26
N ARG A 42 0.24 -11.23 9.21
CA ARG A 42 -0.28 -12.13 10.26
C ARG A 42 0.54 -12.10 11.55
N VAL A 43 1.80 -11.65 11.47
CA VAL A 43 2.69 -11.51 12.62
C VAL A 43 2.34 -10.19 13.27
N ASP A 44 1.76 -10.20 14.46
CA ASP A 44 1.47 -8.96 15.19
C ASP A 44 2.75 -8.32 15.77
N LEU A 45 2.62 -7.18 16.43
CA LEU A 45 3.78 -6.45 16.96
C LEU A 45 4.41 -7.11 18.20
N GLU A 46 3.66 -7.95 18.92
CA GLU A 46 4.17 -8.68 20.09
C GLU A 46 5.00 -9.87 19.61
N GLU A 47 4.48 -10.66 18.68
CA GLU A 47 5.23 -11.75 18.05
C GLU A 47 6.47 -11.19 17.33
N ALA A 48 6.33 -10.10 16.57
CA ALA A 48 7.47 -9.45 15.90
C ALA A 48 8.60 -9.09 16.89
N ARG A 49 8.24 -8.53 18.06
CA ARG A 49 9.20 -8.18 19.11
C ARG A 49 9.92 -9.40 19.66
N ASP A 50 9.20 -10.50 19.87
CA ASP A 50 9.79 -11.76 20.32
C ASP A 50 10.76 -12.36 19.28
N ARG A 51 10.42 -12.28 17.98
CA ARG A 51 11.32 -12.70 16.89
C ARG A 51 12.60 -11.87 16.86
N VAL A 52 12.48 -10.55 16.96
CA VAL A 52 13.63 -9.64 17.01
C VAL A 52 14.52 -9.94 18.21
N ARG A 53 13.94 -10.16 19.40
CA ARG A 53 14.70 -10.51 20.61
C ARG A 53 15.46 -11.82 20.43
N ALA A 54 14.79 -12.88 19.96
CA ALA A 54 15.42 -14.18 19.74
C ALA A 54 16.57 -14.11 18.71
N PHE A 55 16.40 -13.31 17.66
CA PHE A 55 17.44 -13.07 16.66
C PHE A 55 18.65 -12.35 17.26
N ALA A 56 18.43 -11.29 18.04
CA ALA A 56 19.51 -10.55 18.69
C ALA A 56 20.27 -11.42 19.71
N GLU A 57 19.58 -12.27 20.48
CA GLU A 57 20.20 -13.23 21.40
C GLU A 57 21.06 -14.27 20.68
N SER A 58 20.69 -14.66 19.45
CA SER A 58 21.38 -15.69 18.67
C SER A 58 22.54 -15.17 17.83
N HIS A 59 22.41 -13.95 17.27
CA HIS A 59 23.33 -13.40 16.28
C HIS A 59 24.08 -12.15 16.74
N GLY A 60 23.66 -11.55 17.86
CA GLY A 60 24.25 -10.35 18.46
C GLY A 60 23.32 -9.14 18.42
N HIS A 61 23.58 -8.19 19.33
CA HIS A 61 22.86 -6.93 19.47
C HIS A 61 23.52 -5.80 18.65
N ASP A 62 24.07 -6.13 17.49
CA ASP A 62 24.79 -5.14 16.67
C ASP A 62 23.82 -4.26 15.87
N THR A 63 24.01 -2.94 15.94
CA THR A 63 23.15 -1.97 15.26
C THR A 63 23.20 -2.11 13.74
N ASP A 64 24.36 -2.43 13.15
CA ASP A 64 24.47 -2.63 11.70
C ASP A 64 23.68 -3.88 11.28
N LEU A 65 23.73 -4.95 12.08
CA LEU A 65 22.92 -6.15 11.86
C LEU A 65 21.41 -5.86 11.93
N MET A 66 20.96 -5.09 12.93
CA MET A 66 19.55 -4.68 13.02
C MET A 66 19.14 -3.75 11.88
N GLY A 67 20.06 -2.88 11.43
CA GLY A 67 19.90 -2.04 10.26
C GLY A 67 19.73 -2.86 8.98
N ALA A 68 20.51 -3.93 8.79
CA ALA A 68 20.37 -4.84 7.66
C ALA A 68 18.98 -5.49 7.62
N VAL A 69 18.47 -5.97 8.76
CA VAL A 69 17.08 -6.48 8.86
C VAL A 69 16.07 -5.38 8.50
N PHE A 70 16.26 -4.17 9.02
CA PHE A 70 15.34 -3.08 8.74
C PHE A 70 15.31 -2.71 7.26
N ALA A 71 16.45 -2.71 6.58
CA ALA A 71 16.55 -2.42 5.15
C ALA A 71 15.69 -3.38 4.31
N GLU A 72 15.79 -4.68 4.55
CA GLU A 72 15.01 -5.72 3.85
C GLU A 72 13.50 -5.61 4.15
N VAL A 73 13.13 -5.37 5.41
CA VAL A 73 11.72 -5.13 5.79
C VAL A 73 11.18 -3.87 5.12
N PHE A 74 11.98 -2.81 5.11
CA PHE A 74 11.62 -1.53 4.52
C PHE A 74 11.36 -1.70 3.03
N ASP A 75 12.27 -2.32 2.29
CA ASP A 75 12.11 -2.52 0.85
C ASP A 75 10.85 -3.33 0.53
N THR A 76 10.59 -4.40 1.29
CA THR A 76 9.41 -5.24 1.12
C THR A 76 8.11 -4.46 1.37
N LEU A 77 7.99 -3.77 2.50
CA LEU A 77 6.76 -3.08 2.90
C LEU A 77 6.57 -1.74 2.16
N ALA A 78 7.64 -1.01 1.86
CA ALA A 78 7.59 0.21 1.05
C ALA A 78 7.16 -0.11 -0.39
N SER A 79 7.71 -1.17 -1.00
CA SER A 79 7.29 -1.62 -2.34
C SER A 79 5.84 -2.09 -2.37
N ARG A 80 5.37 -2.77 -1.31
CA ARG A 80 3.95 -3.10 -1.15
C ARG A 80 3.08 -1.85 -1.05
N ARG A 81 3.49 -0.85 -0.26
CA ARG A 81 2.78 0.42 -0.11
C ARG A 81 2.68 1.17 -1.44
N THR A 82 3.75 1.27 -2.21
CA THR A 82 3.75 1.93 -3.52
C THR A 82 2.73 1.28 -4.46
N ARG A 83 2.73 -0.05 -4.58
CA ARG A 83 1.73 -0.79 -5.38
C ARG A 83 0.28 -0.49 -4.97
N ILE A 84 0.02 -0.38 -3.67
CA ILE A 84 -1.32 -0.03 -3.16
C ILE A 84 -1.69 1.40 -3.56
N ILE A 85 -0.78 2.36 -3.38
CA ILE A 85 -1.02 3.76 -3.73
C ILE A 85 -1.26 3.92 -5.24
N ASP A 86 -0.51 3.20 -6.08
CA ASP A 86 -0.70 3.24 -7.52
C ASP A 86 -2.05 2.64 -7.91
N GLY A 87 -2.45 1.51 -7.32
CA GLY A 87 -3.79 0.93 -7.51
C GLY A 87 -4.93 1.87 -7.09
N ILE A 88 -4.74 2.69 -6.05
CA ILE A 88 -5.70 3.75 -5.66
C ILE A 88 -5.76 4.85 -6.72
N GLY A 89 -4.62 5.21 -7.31
CA GLY A 89 -4.54 6.14 -8.43
C GLY A 89 -5.32 5.63 -9.65
N ASP A 90 -5.05 4.40 -10.07
CA ASP A 90 -5.73 3.74 -11.19
C ASP A 90 -7.24 3.63 -10.95
N PHE A 91 -7.63 3.26 -9.72
CA PHE A 91 -9.04 3.25 -9.31
C PHE A 91 -9.69 4.63 -9.48
N SER A 92 -9.01 5.70 -9.03
CA SER A 92 -9.52 7.07 -9.13
C SER A 92 -9.69 7.50 -10.60
N LEU A 93 -8.73 7.19 -11.46
CA LEU A 93 -8.83 7.43 -12.91
C LEU A 93 -9.99 6.64 -13.54
N GLY A 94 -10.18 5.38 -13.13
CA GLY A 94 -11.31 4.58 -13.57
C GLY A 94 -12.68 5.12 -13.12
N GLN A 95 -12.76 5.77 -11.95
CA GLN A 95 -13.97 6.47 -11.51
C GLN A 95 -14.26 7.72 -12.33
N ILE A 96 -13.24 8.49 -12.70
CA ILE A 96 -13.40 9.64 -13.59
C ILE A 96 -13.92 9.18 -14.96
N ALA A 97 -13.27 8.18 -15.56
CA ALA A 97 -13.69 7.64 -16.86
C ALA A 97 -15.12 7.07 -16.84
N LEU A 98 -15.52 6.40 -15.75
CA LEU A 98 -16.89 5.90 -15.59
C LEU A 98 -17.91 7.04 -15.47
N SER A 99 -17.58 8.11 -14.73
CA SER A 99 -18.42 9.31 -14.64
C SER A 99 -18.60 9.96 -16.01
N GLU A 100 -17.51 10.14 -16.76
CA GLU A 100 -17.55 10.70 -18.12
C GLU A 100 -18.41 9.84 -19.06
N LYS A 101 -18.34 8.50 -18.93
CA LYS A 101 -19.18 7.56 -19.70
C LYS A 101 -20.67 7.71 -19.37
N ILE A 102 -21.02 7.87 -18.09
CA ILE A 102 -22.41 8.12 -17.65
C ILE A 102 -22.92 9.43 -18.24
N ASP A 103 -22.14 10.51 -18.13
CA ASP A 103 -22.52 11.82 -18.64
C ASP A 103 -22.66 11.81 -20.17
N ALA A 104 -21.76 11.14 -20.88
CA ALA A 104 -21.86 10.94 -22.33
C ALA A 104 -23.10 10.15 -22.73
N GLY A 105 -23.43 9.07 -22.00
CA GLY A 105 -24.64 8.27 -22.26
C GLY A 105 -25.92 9.08 -22.09
N ARG A 106 -26.01 9.91 -21.05
CA ARG A 106 -27.13 10.83 -20.82
C ARG A 106 -27.25 11.87 -21.93
N ALA A 107 -26.14 12.50 -22.30
CA ALA A 107 -26.12 13.50 -23.37
C ALA A 107 -26.52 12.89 -24.73
N GLU A 108 -26.10 11.66 -25.02
CA GLU A 108 -26.52 10.95 -26.23
C GLU A 108 -28.02 10.66 -26.21
N MET A 109 -28.55 10.20 -25.07
CA MET A 109 -29.99 9.96 -24.90
C MET A 109 -30.81 11.23 -25.15
N ASP A 110 -30.40 12.37 -24.55
CA ASP A 110 -31.03 13.67 -24.79
C ASP A 110 -30.99 14.06 -26.27
N ALA A 111 -29.86 13.83 -26.94
CA ALA A 111 -29.70 14.11 -28.36
C ALA A 111 -30.55 13.21 -29.27
N GLN A 112 -30.77 11.94 -28.91
CA GLN A 112 -31.67 11.03 -29.62
C GLN A 112 -33.13 11.46 -29.47
N MET A 113 -33.53 11.82 -28.25
CA MET A 113 -34.89 12.29 -27.94
C MET A 113 -35.24 13.62 -28.59
N ALA A 114 -34.24 14.44 -28.95
CA ALA A 114 -34.43 15.71 -29.63
C ALA A 114 -34.58 15.61 -31.16
N LYS A 115 -34.48 14.42 -31.75
CA LYS A 115 -34.66 14.20 -33.20
C LYS A 115 -36.13 14.28 -33.60
N ASP A 116 -36.39 14.62 -34.86
CA ASP A 116 -37.76 14.63 -35.43
C ASP A 116 -38.40 13.22 -35.42
N ASP A 117 -37.57 12.17 -35.54
CA ASP A 117 -37.95 10.76 -35.41
C ASP A 117 -36.93 10.05 -34.49
N PRO A 118 -37.18 10.01 -33.17
CA PRO A 118 -36.27 9.40 -32.20
C PRO A 118 -36.10 7.88 -32.39
N ASP A 119 -34.87 7.40 -32.20
CA ASP A 119 -34.57 5.97 -32.12
C ASP A 119 -34.78 5.49 -30.68
N PHE A 120 -35.98 5.02 -30.38
CA PHE A 120 -36.35 4.57 -29.03
C PHE A 120 -35.59 3.30 -28.60
N ASP A 121 -35.27 2.40 -29.53
CA ASP A 121 -34.47 1.20 -29.21
C ASP A 121 -33.06 1.59 -28.76
N ARG A 122 -32.46 2.62 -29.38
CA ARG A 122 -31.18 3.19 -28.95
C ARG A 122 -31.28 3.88 -27.58
N VAL A 123 -32.37 4.59 -27.32
CA VAL A 123 -32.62 5.27 -26.03
C VAL A 123 -32.72 4.24 -24.90
N ASP A 124 -33.52 3.19 -25.07
CA ASP A 124 -33.68 2.13 -24.06
C ASP A 124 -32.34 1.44 -23.75
N ALA A 125 -31.53 1.17 -24.78
CA ALA A 125 -30.19 0.60 -24.59
C ALA A 125 -29.22 1.53 -23.85
N LEU A 126 -29.31 2.85 -24.10
CA LEU A 126 -28.51 3.85 -23.40
C LEU A 126 -28.94 3.97 -21.93
N GLU A 127 -30.24 3.95 -21.66
CA GLU A 127 -30.81 3.99 -20.30
C GLU A 127 -30.32 2.79 -19.48
N GLU A 128 -30.45 1.56 -20.00
CA GLU A 128 -29.98 0.35 -19.32
C GLU A 128 -28.48 0.42 -19.00
N GLN A 129 -27.67 0.88 -19.96
CA GLN A 129 -26.23 1.03 -19.76
C GLN A 129 -25.90 2.07 -18.69
N VAL A 130 -26.56 3.22 -18.73
CA VAL A 130 -26.35 4.34 -17.81
C VAL A 130 -26.75 3.96 -16.38
N ASP A 131 -27.84 3.22 -16.21
CA ASP A 131 -28.29 2.72 -14.90
C ASP A 131 -27.29 1.72 -14.31
N TRP A 132 -26.78 0.82 -15.15
CA TRP A 132 -25.75 -0.13 -14.72
C TRP A 132 -24.44 0.57 -14.32
N ASP A 133 -23.97 1.50 -15.15
CA ASP A 133 -22.75 2.27 -14.89
C ASP A 133 -22.91 3.12 -13.60
N GLN A 134 -24.07 3.73 -13.37
CA GLN A 134 -24.36 4.50 -12.14
C GLN A 134 -24.35 3.62 -10.89
N ARG A 135 -24.88 2.40 -10.98
CA ARG A 135 -24.83 1.44 -9.88
C ARG A 135 -23.37 1.08 -9.53
N ILE A 136 -22.58 0.73 -10.54
CA ILE A 136 -21.15 0.43 -10.36
C ILE A 136 -20.41 1.63 -9.73
N PHE A 137 -20.67 2.84 -10.23
CA PHE A 137 -20.06 4.06 -9.72
C PHE A 137 -20.37 4.26 -8.23
N SER A 138 -21.65 4.13 -7.85
CA SER A 138 -22.11 4.32 -6.48
C SER A 138 -21.53 3.28 -5.52
N ASP A 139 -21.51 2.00 -5.91
CA ASP A 139 -20.92 0.92 -5.11
C ASP A 139 -19.41 1.12 -4.90
N ARG A 140 -18.70 1.55 -5.95
CA ARG A 140 -17.26 1.84 -5.87
C ARG A 140 -16.95 3.06 -5.01
N GLN A 141 -17.78 4.10 -5.07
CA GLN A 141 -17.59 5.32 -4.29
C GLN A 141 -17.62 5.05 -2.77
N GLN A 142 -18.42 4.09 -2.31
CA GLN A 142 -18.46 3.67 -0.90
C GLN A 142 -17.17 2.99 -0.43
N THR A 143 -16.41 2.38 -1.35
CA THR A 143 -15.19 1.64 -1.03
C THR A 143 -13.98 2.56 -0.87
N ILE A 144 -14.00 3.75 -1.48
CA ILE A 144 -12.82 4.63 -1.60
C ILE A 144 -12.25 5.07 -0.25
N THR A 145 -13.11 5.26 0.76
CA THR A 145 -12.72 5.72 2.10
C THR A 145 -11.78 4.73 2.79
N TYR A 146 -11.99 3.42 2.59
CA TYR A 146 -11.19 2.36 3.23
C TYR A 146 -9.83 2.14 2.54
N LEU A 147 -9.69 2.57 1.28
CA LEU A 147 -8.46 2.33 0.51
C LEU A 147 -7.27 3.11 1.08
N CYS A 148 -7.50 4.33 1.58
CA CYS A 148 -6.45 5.20 2.10
C CYS A 148 -5.91 4.78 3.47
N GLU A 149 -6.61 3.92 4.20
CA GLU A 149 -6.19 3.47 5.53
C GLU A 149 -5.02 2.48 5.45
N THR A 150 -5.03 1.57 4.47
CA THR A 150 -4.04 0.51 4.35
C THR A 150 -2.60 1.02 4.22
N PRO A 151 -2.29 2.02 3.36
CA PRO A 151 -0.95 2.62 3.32
C PRO A 151 -0.49 3.17 4.67
N THR A 152 -1.40 3.83 5.40
CA THR A 152 -1.11 4.42 6.71
C THR A 152 -0.79 3.34 7.76
N LEU A 153 -1.51 2.21 7.73
CA LEU A 153 -1.24 1.08 8.61
C LEU A 153 0.12 0.43 8.33
N LEU A 154 0.53 0.34 7.06
CA LEU A 154 1.85 -0.15 6.68
C LEU A 154 2.97 0.77 7.19
N GLU A 155 2.80 2.09 7.08
CA GLU A 155 3.76 3.08 7.60
C GLU A 155 3.92 2.98 9.13
N LYS A 156 2.80 2.89 9.85
CA LYS A 156 2.81 2.72 11.31
C LYS A 156 3.52 1.44 11.73
N ARG A 157 3.27 0.33 11.01
CA ARG A 157 3.96 -0.94 11.25
C ARG A 157 5.46 -0.84 11.00
N LEU A 158 5.87 -0.23 9.87
CA LEU A 158 7.28 -0.03 9.54
C LEU A 158 8.00 0.77 10.64
N TYR A 159 7.37 1.84 11.12
CA TYR A 159 7.95 2.64 12.19
C TYR A 159 8.08 1.84 13.50
N ALA A 160 7.06 1.05 13.87
CA ALA A 160 7.12 0.20 15.05
C ALA A 160 8.23 -0.85 14.96
N ILE A 161 8.41 -1.48 13.78
CA ILE A 161 9.51 -2.43 13.55
C ILE A 161 10.86 -1.75 13.67
N SER A 162 11.03 -0.55 13.10
CA SER A 162 12.26 0.24 13.24
C SER A 162 12.62 0.48 14.71
N GLN A 163 11.63 0.89 15.52
CA GLN A 163 11.85 1.11 16.95
C GLN A 163 12.27 -0.18 17.68
N MET A 164 11.63 -1.31 17.39
CA MET A 164 11.99 -2.60 17.99
C MET A 164 13.42 -3.03 17.66
N LEU A 165 13.84 -2.84 16.41
CA LEU A 165 15.18 -3.17 15.94
C LEU A 165 16.24 -2.24 16.55
N GLN A 166 15.95 -0.94 16.68
CA GLN A 166 16.82 0.00 17.39
C GLN A 166 16.96 -0.36 18.88
N GLU A 167 15.87 -0.69 19.56
CA GLU A 167 15.90 -1.15 20.96
C GLU A 167 16.75 -2.42 21.11
N ALA A 168 16.64 -3.36 20.17
CA ALA A 168 17.43 -4.58 20.17
C ALA A 168 18.93 -4.34 19.93
N GLY A 169 19.30 -3.39 19.06
CA GLY A 169 20.68 -3.01 18.81
C GLY A 169 21.34 -2.21 19.95
N GLN A 170 20.55 -1.58 20.81
CA GLN A 170 21.06 -0.81 21.95
C GLN A 170 21.32 -1.66 23.21
N GLY A 171 20.81 -2.90 23.26
CA GLY A 171 20.85 -3.78 24.44
C GLY A 171 22.20 -4.43 24.77
N GLY A 172 23.27 -4.11 24.04
CA GLY A 172 24.62 -4.68 24.22
C GLY A 172 25.54 -3.94 25.21
N GLY A 173 24.98 -3.06 26.06
CA GLY A 173 25.72 -2.29 27.08
C GLY A 173 25.75 -2.93 28.46
#